data_AF-A0AA36IJ46-F1
#
_entry.id   AF-A0AA36IJ46-F1
#
_cell.length_a   1.000
_cell.length_b   1.000
_cell.length_c   1.000
_cell.angle_alpha   90.00
_cell.angle_beta   90.00
_cell.angle_gamma   90.00
#
_symmetry.space_group_name_H-M   'P 1'
#
loop_
_entity.id
_entity.type
_entity.pdbx_description
1 polymer ?
#
loop_
_entity_poly.entity_id
_entity_poly.type
_entity_poly.pdbx_seq_one_letter_code
_entity_poly.pdbx_strand_id
1 'polypeptide(L)'
;MLSAFHVFSLEPRAAREDGVQCSVGDSISRLAQLFEVCPQSLQAQIEDHLPIAQHVHQSTGCPPFQAWSTAVERSQSRASTRVNFPVDALTVVLMRYGAFQGTCTTKIERLFSKIAKHIAPDRGCLDEMNELCEVKILADGGVAVGESPLLMQLAQCHWALNFGVPRAAPSHDRLDKGVPRKRKADTEADLKRRKAVAEDHDVSFEDIMAQAEDAAAQILASEAQLRKEMNMQTSRRYYNKALAFLEGTLLESEVPLNLLEVAEAIKTVQQSNDEKRDKQARRCLQIMAPSAPQLQGTAIWLQDESLARLPECRNLRFVADKAAERIFCCDPDNPGQRTKWHVTLNGGTIVSTDYLRTGGKKGVAYQYEGAVTVRRHFFLSPELAHAHPLLAEIVRAAAGHRQSKWKMVTTWESFLERLEQEKGKKTALALTVPEIVRNGIQHRRSGRGG
;
A
#
# COMPACT_ATOMS: atom_id res chain seq x y z
N MET A 1 0.83 7.00 25.17
CA MET A 1 -0.11 6.06 25.80
C MET A 1 0.58 4.84 26.41
N LEU A 2 1.23 3.95 25.64
CA LEU A 2 1.77 2.68 26.17
C LEU A 2 2.73 2.81 27.36
N SER A 3 3.57 3.85 27.36
CA SER A 3 4.48 4.14 28.48
C SER A 3 3.77 4.42 29.81
N ALA A 4 2.52 4.90 29.79
CA ALA A 4 1.76 5.16 31.00
C ALA A 4 1.31 3.86 31.70
N PHE A 5 1.22 2.73 30.98
CA PHE A 5 0.92 1.43 31.57
C PHE A 5 2.10 0.84 32.37
N HIS A 6 3.27 1.51 32.41
CA HIS A 6 4.38 1.08 33.27
C HIS A 6 4.00 1.03 34.76
N VAL A 7 2.95 1.74 35.17
CA VAL A 7 2.40 1.69 36.54
C VAL A 7 1.92 0.28 36.94
N PHE A 8 1.64 -0.58 35.96
CA PHE A 8 1.29 -1.99 36.17
C PHE A 8 2.51 -2.93 36.12
N SER A 9 3.73 -2.41 35.91
CA SER A 9 4.94 -3.23 35.99
C SER A 9 5.17 -3.69 37.41
N LEU A 10 5.32 -5.01 37.59
CA LEU A 10 5.60 -5.63 38.88
C LEU A 10 7.11 -5.91 39.08
N GLU A 11 7.93 -5.63 38.07
CA GLU A 11 9.38 -5.81 38.12
C GLU A 11 10.10 -4.51 38.50
N PRO A 12 10.86 -4.47 39.61
CA PRO A 12 11.54 -3.26 40.07
C PRO A 12 12.69 -2.81 39.14
N ARG A 13 13.18 -3.68 38.24
CA ARG A 13 14.27 -3.37 37.31
C ARG A 13 13.81 -2.77 35.99
N ALA A 14 12.64 -3.17 35.47
CA ALA A 14 12.11 -2.70 34.20
C ALA A 14 11.84 -1.18 34.18
N ALA A 15 11.60 -0.56 35.35
CA ALA A 15 11.30 0.87 35.44
C ALA A 15 12.51 1.80 35.23
N ARG A 16 13.75 1.29 35.22
CA ARG A 16 14.98 2.13 35.14
C ARG A 16 15.59 2.27 33.75
N GLU A 17 15.29 1.39 32.81
CA GLU A 17 16.04 1.33 31.54
C GLU A 17 15.54 2.34 30.48
N ASP A 18 14.30 2.83 30.57
CA ASP A 18 13.70 3.62 29.49
C ASP A 18 14.05 5.13 29.50
N GLY A 19 14.81 5.63 30.48
CA GLY A 19 15.32 7.02 30.49
C GLY A 19 14.25 8.14 30.51
N VAL A 20 12.97 7.81 30.43
CA VAL A 20 11.83 8.74 30.53
C VAL A 20 11.35 8.73 31.98
N GLN A 21 11.82 9.69 32.77
CA GLN A 21 11.30 9.96 34.12
C GLN A 21 9.91 10.60 34.03
N CYS A 22 8.90 9.83 33.63
CA CYS A 22 7.51 10.22 33.85
C CYS A 22 7.14 9.78 35.27
N SER A 23 6.65 10.69 36.11
CA SER A 23 6.29 10.30 37.47
C SER A 23 5.13 9.29 37.41
N VAL A 24 5.05 8.40 38.40
CA VAL A 24 3.94 7.44 38.51
C VAL A 24 2.60 8.19 38.52
N GLY A 25 2.54 9.33 39.21
CA GLY A 25 1.36 10.21 39.26
C GLY A 25 0.95 10.77 37.89
N ASP A 26 1.90 11.19 37.05
CA ASP A 26 1.61 11.66 35.69
C ASP A 26 1.06 10.52 34.83
N SER A 27 1.61 9.32 34.99
CA SER A 27 1.15 8.14 34.26
C SER A 27 -0.28 7.74 34.66
N ILE A 28 -0.59 7.77 35.95
CA ILE A 28 -1.95 7.53 36.46
C ILE A 28 -2.90 8.61 35.95
N SER A 29 -2.52 9.90 36.04
CA SER A 29 -3.34 11.01 35.57
C SER A 29 -3.64 10.90 34.08
N ARG A 30 -2.65 10.51 33.27
CA ARG A 30 -2.80 10.28 31.83
C ARG A 30 -3.74 9.12 31.53
N LEU A 31 -3.63 8.00 32.26
CA LEU A 31 -4.56 6.88 32.10
C LEU A 31 -5.98 7.26 32.51
N ALA A 32 -6.12 8.02 33.60
CA ALA A 32 -7.39 8.49 34.11
C ALA A 32 -8.10 9.41 33.10
N GLN A 33 -7.38 10.39 32.53
CA GLN A 33 -7.88 11.26 31.48
C GLN A 33 -8.34 10.47 30.26
N LEU A 34 -7.51 9.54 29.78
CA LEU A 34 -7.79 8.77 28.57
C LEU A 34 -9.01 7.85 28.70
N PHE A 35 -9.20 7.25 29.87
CA PHE A 35 -10.28 6.30 30.12
C PHE A 35 -11.47 6.90 30.86
N GLU A 36 -11.49 8.22 31.01
CA GLU A 36 -12.57 8.99 31.66
C GLU A 36 -12.88 8.48 33.08
N VAL A 37 -11.86 8.12 33.84
CA VAL A 37 -11.98 7.70 35.25
C VAL A 37 -11.38 8.76 36.19
N CYS A 38 -11.84 8.78 37.45
CA CYS A 38 -11.29 9.70 38.44
C CYS A 38 -9.83 9.33 38.77
N PRO A 39 -8.86 10.26 38.65
CA PRO A 39 -7.44 9.97 38.89
C PRO A 39 -7.15 9.56 40.33
N GLN A 40 -7.79 10.21 41.32
CA GLN A 40 -7.62 9.86 42.73
C GLN A 40 -8.17 8.47 43.03
N SER A 41 -9.33 8.13 42.45
CA SER A 41 -9.91 6.79 42.57
C SER A 41 -9.00 5.73 41.93
N LEU A 42 -8.47 5.99 40.73
CA LEU A 42 -7.57 5.05 40.06
C LEU A 42 -6.30 4.84 40.87
N GLN A 43 -5.70 5.92 41.41
CA GLN A 43 -4.50 5.83 42.24
C GLN A 43 -4.73 4.99 43.49
N ALA A 44 -5.78 5.29 44.26
CA ALA A 44 -6.10 4.54 45.48
C ALA A 44 -6.31 3.06 45.18
N GLN A 45 -7.07 2.74 44.14
CA GLN A 45 -7.31 1.35 43.74
C GLN A 45 -6.04 0.63 43.29
N ILE A 46 -5.11 1.31 42.61
CA ILE A 46 -3.80 0.75 42.24
C ILE A 46 -2.98 0.46 43.50
N GLU A 47 -2.89 1.41 44.44
CA GLU A 47 -2.13 1.25 45.69
C GLU A 47 -2.65 0.09 46.53
N ASP A 48 -3.98 -0.07 46.62
CA ASP A 48 -4.64 -1.16 47.34
C ASP A 48 -4.37 -2.54 46.71
N HIS A 49 -4.32 -2.64 45.38
CA HIS A 49 -4.19 -3.92 44.67
C HIS A 49 -2.75 -4.29 44.32
N LEU A 50 -1.82 -3.33 44.31
CA LEU A 50 -0.40 -3.54 44.04
C LEU A 50 0.23 -4.66 44.90
N PRO A 51 0.10 -4.70 46.24
CA PRO A 51 0.71 -5.75 47.04
C PRO A 51 0.14 -7.14 46.74
N ILE A 52 -1.17 -7.23 46.41
CA ILE A 52 -1.81 -8.49 46.02
C ILE A 52 -1.26 -8.96 44.67
N ALA A 53 -1.15 -8.07 43.69
CA ALA A 53 -0.60 -8.36 42.37
C ALA A 53 0.87 -8.79 42.44
N GLN A 54 1.69 -8.08 43.23
CA GLN A 54 3.10 -8.45 43.48
C GLN A 54 3.21 -9.85 44.09
N HIS A 55 2.39 -10.17 45.09
CA HIS A 55 2.39 -11.49 45.71
C HIS A 55 1.98 -12.59 44.71
N VAL A 56 0.94 -12.36 43.89
CA VAL A 56 0.53 -13.31 42.83
C VAL A 56 1.65 -13.51 41.81
N HIS A 57 2.28 -12.44 41.34
CA HIS A 57 3.39 -12.50 40.38
C HIS A 57 4.58 -13.29 40.94
N GLN A 58 5.00 -13.01 42.17
CA GLN A 58 6.13 -13.70 42.82
C GLN A 58 5.84 -15.18 43.10
N SER A 59 4.60 -15.52 43.48
CA SER A 59 4.23 -16.90 43.83
C SER A 59 3.99 -17.80 42.62
N THR A 60 3.51 -17.25 41.50
CA THR A 60 3.11 -18.04 40.32
C THR A 60 4.03 -17.87 39.13
N GLY A 61 4.84 -16.82 39.08
CA GLY A 61 5.65 -16.47 37.90
C GLY A 61 4.83 -16.04 36.68
N CYS A 62 3.54 -15.73 36.85
CA CYS A 62 2.68 -15.31 35.74
C CYS A 62 3.02 -13.89 35.25
N PRO A 63 2.72 -13.53 33.98
CA PRO A 63 2.98 -12.19 33.46
C PRO A 63 2.22 -11.08 34.23
N PRO A 64 2.71 -9.82 34.23
CA PRO A 64 2.14 -8.75 35.03
C PRO A 64 0.62 -8.56 34.89
N PHE A 65 0.07 -8.55 33.67
CA PHE A 65 -1.38 -8.43 33.49
C PHE A 65 -2.18 -9.57 34.13
N GLN A 66 -1.69 -10.82 34.02
CA GLN A 66 -2.38 -11.95 34.64
C GLN A 66 -2.34 -11.86 36.17
N ALA A 67 -1.23 -11.36 36.73
CA ALA A 67 -1.13 -11.11 38.16
C ALA A 67 -2.12 -10.03 38.62
N TRP A 68 -2.25 -8.92 37.88
CA TRP A 68 -3.25 -7.87 38.15
C TRP A 68 -4.69 -8.35 38.00
N SER A 69 -5.02 -9.10 36.94
CA SER A 69 -6.35 -9.70 36.74
C SER A 69 -6.70 -10.62 37.91
N THR A 70 -5.78 -11.49 38.29
CA THR A 70 -5.97 -12.42 39.42
C THR A 70 -6.10 -11.67 40.75
N ALA A 71 -5.36 -10.57 40.94
CA ALA A 71 -5.47 -9.75 42.14
C ALA A 71 -6.87 -9.12 42.28
N VAL A 72 -7.41 -8.57 41.18
CA VAL A 72 -8.78 -8.04 41.13
C VAL A 72 -9.80 -9.16 41.34
N GLU A 73 -9.67 -10.31 40.66
CA GLU A 73 -10.58 -11.44 40.86
C GLU A 73 -10.62 -11.93 42.32
N ARG A 74 -9.46 -11.98 42.98
CA ARG A 74 -9.35 -12.37 44.39
C ARG A 74 -10.01 -11.34 45.31
N SER A 75 -9.73 -10.04 45.13
CA SER A 75 -10.34 -8.99 45.96
C SER A 75 -11.86 -8.91 45.76
N GLN A 76 -12.34 -9.23 44.56
CA GLN A 76 -13.76 -9.20 44.21
C GLN A 76 -14.55 -10.47 44.56
N SER A 77 -13.89 -11.55 45.00
CA SER A 77 -14.54 -12.84 45.24
C SER A 77 -15.55 -12.86 46.41
N ARG A 78 -15.38 -12.00 47.43
CA ARG A 78 -16.24 -11.94 48.62
C ARG A 78 -16.90 -10.58 48.78
N ALA A 79 -18.14 -10.54 49.28
CA ALA A 79 -18.86 -9.28 49.48
C ALA A 79 -18.14 -8.32 50.46
N SER A 80 -17.56 -8.85 51.54
CA SER A 80 -16.84 -8.04 52.53
C SER A 80 -15.55 -7.43 51.99
N THR A 81 -14.82 -8.14 51.11
CA THR A 81 -13.59 -7.62 50.50
C THR A 81 -13.92 -6.60 49.40
N ARG A 82 -14.98 -6.81 48.62
CA ARG A 82 -15.43 -5.85 47.60
C ARG A 82 -15.67 -4.44 48.13
N VAL A 83 -16.28 -4.33 49.31
CA VAL A 83 -16.56 -3.04 49.94
C VAL A 83 -15.26 -2.31 50.34
N ASN A 84 -14.24 -3.05 50.76
CA ASN A 84 -12.96 -2.49 51.20
C ASN A 84 -11.98 -2.25 50.05
N PHE A 85 -12.17 -2.91 48.91
CA PHE A 85 -11.29 -2.87 47.75
C PHE A 85 -12.12 -2.54 46.50
N PRO A 86 -12.55 -1.27 46.31
CA PRO A 86 -13.24 -0.88 45.09
C PRO A 86 -12.31 -1.07 43.88
N VAL A 87 -12.87 -1.41 42.72
CA VAL A 87 -12.09 -1.69 41.49
C VAL A 87 -12.65 -1.01 40.24
N ASP A 88 -13.64 -0.15 40.37
CA ASP A 88 -14.38 0.37 39.20
C ASP A 88 -13.46 1.08 38.19
N ALA A 89 -12.60 1.98 38.65
CA ALA A 89 -11.65 2.69 37.80
C ALA A 89 -10.53 1.75 37.30
N LEU A 90 -9.98 0.92 38.19
CA LEU A 90 -8.91 -0.01 37.88
C LEU A 90 -9.33 -1.04 36.84
N THR A 91 -10.56 -1.55 36.89
CA THR A 91 -11.07 -2.57 35.95
C THR A 91 -11.17 -2.02 34.54
N VAL A 92 -11.68 -0.78 34.37
CA VAL A 92 -11.74 -0.10 33.05
C VAL A 92 -10.35 0.00 32.44
N VAL A 93 -9.37 0.45 33.23
CA VAL A 93 -7.99 0.62 32.76
C VAL A 93 -7.31 -0.74 32.50
N LEU A 94 -7.52 -1.74 33.35
CA LEU A 94 -6.94 -3.08 33.20
C LEU A 94 -7.50 -3.83 31.99
N MET A 95 -8.80 -3.74 31.71
CA MET A 95 -9.38 -4.33 30.49
C MET A 95 -8.69 -3.80 29.24
N ARG A 96 -8.38 -2.50 29.23
CA ARG A 96 -7.66 -1.85 28.13
C ARG A 96 -6.19 -2.23 28.11
N TYR A 97 -5.53 -2.29 29.26
CA TYR A 97 -4.16 -2.80 29.38
C TYR A 97 -4.03 -4.22 28.82
N GLY A 98 -4.97 -5.10 29.16
CA GLY A 98 -5.02 -6.47 28.63
C GLY A 98 -5.20 -6.51 27.12
N ALA A 99 -6.07 -5.65 26.58
CA ALA A 99 -6.21 -5.50 25.13
C ALA A 99 -4.89 -5.05 24.49
N PHE A 100 -4.22 -4.04 25.03
CA PHE A 100 -2.94 -3.55 24.51
C PHE A 100 -1.80 -4.57 24.62
N GLN A 101 -1.67 -5.26 25.75
CA GLN A 101 -0.62 -6.27 25.94
C GLN A 101 -0.89 -7.54 25.11
N GLY A 102 -2.16 -7.92 24.93
CA GLY A 102 -2.58 -8.97 24.00
C GLY A 102 -2.28 -8.63 22.53
N THR A 103 -2.36 -7.34 22.19
CA THR A 103 -1.99 -6.80 20.87
C THR A 103 -0.52 -6.44 20.71
N CYS A 104 0.33 -6.68 21.72
CA CYS A 104 1.76 -6.41 21.60
C CYS A 104 2.31 -7.10 20.35
N THR A 105 2.87 -6.25 19.49
CA THR A 105 3.13 -6.46 18.07
C THR A 105 3.82 -7.76 17.75
N THR A 106 4.65 -8.31 18.64
CA THR A 106 5.38 -9.57 18.37
C THR A 106 4.50 -10.76 17.96
N LYS A 107 3.27 -10.93 18.48
CA LYS A 107 2.41 -12.06 18.04
C LYS A 107 1.70 -11.76 16.72
N ILE A 108 1.18 -10.55 16.57
CA ILE A 108 0.48 -10.11 15.36
C ILE A 108 1.44 -9.92 14.19
N GLU A 109 2.64 -9.36 14.40
CA GLU A 109 3.70 -9.24 13.40
C GLU A 109 4.27 -10.60 13.02
N ARG A 110 4.41 -11.54 13.97
CA ARG A 110 4.75 -12.94 13.65
C ARG A 110 3.64 -13.58 12.82
N LEU A 111 2.38 -13.30 13.14
CA LEU A 111 1.23 -13.77 12.36
C LEU A 111 1.23 -13.14 10.96
N PHE A 112 1.42 -11.83 10.81
CA PHE A 112 1.56 -11.17 9.51
C PHE A 112 2.76 -11.68 8.73
N SER A 113 3.89 -11.97 9.40
CA SER A 113 5.05 -12.59 8.77
C SER A 113 4.74 -14.02 8.31
N LYS A 114 3.90 -14.77 9.04
CA LYS A 114 3.42 -16.09 8.62
C LYS A 114 2.45 -15.97 7.46
N ILE A 115 1.48 -15.05 7.53
CA ILE A 115 0.50 -14.77 6.47
C ILE A 115 1.23 -14.35 5.19
N ALA A 116 2.14 -13.38 5.25
CA ALA A 116 2.91 -12.92 4.09
C ALA A 116 3.78 -14.02 3.45
N LYS A 117 4.22 -15.02 4.24
CA LYS A 117 4.91 -16.21 3.72
C LYS A 117 3.95 -17.23 3.11
N HIS A 118 2.73 -17.34 3.61
CA HIS A 118 1.75 -18.36 3.22
C HIS A 118 0.86 -17.91 2.05
N ILE A 119 0.43 -16.66 2.09
CA ILE A 119 -0.34 -15.95 1.08
C ILE A 119 0.63 -15.03 0.34
N ALA A 120 1.55 -15.64 -0.41
CA ALA A 120 2.50 -14.89 -1.21
C ALA A 120 1.79 -14.22 -2.41
N PRO A 121 2.31 -13.10 -2.95
CA PRO A 121 1.65 -12.32 -4.01
C PRO A 121 1.41 -13.11 -5.31
N ASP A 122 2.14 -14.20 -5.51
CA ASP A 122 2.00 -15.13 -6.64
C ASP A 122 0.77 -16.05 -6.53
N ARG A 123 0.15 -16.16 -5.33
CA ARG A 123 -1.14 -16.80 -5.09
C ARG A 123 -2.34 -15.87 -5.36
N GLY A 124 -2.19 -14.88 -6.23
CA GLY A 124 -3.18 -13.84 -6.55
C GLY A 124 -4.51 -14.31 -7.20
N CYS A 125 -4.87 -15.58 -7.08
CA CYS A 125 -6.15 -16.15 -7.51
C CYS A 125 -7.13 -16.38 -6.35
N LEU A 126 -6.76 -16.12 -5.09
CA LEU A 126 -7.70 -16.18 -3.97
C LEU A 126 -8.64 -14.97 -4.04
N ASP A 127 -9.94 -15.22 -3.92
CA ASP A 127 -10.89 -14.14 -3.65
C ASP A 127 -10.76 -13.65 -2.19
N GLU A 128 -11.31 -12.47 -1.90
CA GLU A 128 -11.19 -11.82 -0.59
C GLU A 128 -11.72 -12.71 0.55
N MET A 129 -12.77 -13.49 0.29
CA MET A 129 -13.35 -14.38 1.31
C MET A 129 -12.41 -15.54 1.64
N ASN A 130 -11.80 -16.16 0.62
CA ASN A 130 -10.83 -17.23 0.82
C ASN A 130 -9.53 -16.74 1.46
N GLU A 131 -9.08 -15.52 1.11
CA GLU A 131 -7.94 -14.88 1.78
C GLU A 131 -8.23 -14.67 3.28
N LEU A 132 -9.42 -14.17 3.63
CA LEU A 132 -9.85 -14.03 5.02
C LEU A 132 -9.95 -15.37 5.75
N CYS A 133 -10.46 -16.41 5.10
CA CYS A 133 -10.50 -17.76 5.66
C CYS A 133 -9.10 -18.29 5.94
N GLU A 134 -8.14 -18.16 5.02
CA GLU A 134 -6.76 -18.59 5.25
C GLU A 134 -6.09 -17.79 6.37
N VAL A 135 -6.27 -16.47 6.41
CA VAL A 135 -5.78 -15.62 7.50
C VAL A 135 -6.35 -16.08 8.84
N LYS A 136 -7.65 -16.38 8.90
CA LYS A 136 -8.31 -16.86 10.12
C LYS A 136 -7.79 -18.23 10.56
N ILE A 137 -7.61 -19.16 9.63
CA ILE A 137 -6.99 -20.48 9.90
C ILE A 137 -5.58 -20.30 10.45
N LEU A 138 -4.78 -19.39 9.91
CA LEU A 138 -3.43 -19.11 10.40
C LEU A 138 -3.41 -18.40 11.76
N ALA A 139 -4.39 -17.53 12.02
CA ALA A 139 -4.53 -16.81 13.28
C ALA A 139 -4.97 -17.75 14.42
N ASP A 140 -5.93 -18.62 14.15
CA ASP A 140 -6.46 -19.60 15.11
C ASP A 140 -5.55 -20.82 15.24
N GLY A 141 -4.80 -21.14 14.18
CA GLY A 141 -3.87 -22.26 14.07
C GLY A 141 -2.58 -22.13 14.88
N GLY A 142 -2.59 -21.35 15.97
CA GLY A 142 -1.57 -21.38 16.98
C GLY A 142 -1.49 -22.78 17.62
N VAL A 143 -0.61 -23.62 17.09
CA VAL A 143 -0.18 -24.95 17.60
C VAL A 143 -1.21 -26.08 17.47
N ALA A 144 -2.51 -25.86 17.64
CA ALA A 144 -3.48 -26.97 17.73
C ALA A 144 -3.98 -27.56 16.39
N VAL A 145 -4.00 -26.80 15.30
CA VAL A 145 -4.61 -27.24 14.02
C VAL A 145 -3.72 -28.24 13.27
N GLY A 146 -2.40 -28.09 13.35
CA GLY A 146 -1.44 -29.05 12.77
C GLY A 146 -1.32 -30.35 13.57
N GLU A 147 -1.80 -30.37 14.81
CA GLU A 147 -1.77 -31.54 15.70
C GLU A 147 -3.11 -32.28 15.77
N SER A 148 -4.15 -31.80 15.08
CA SER A 148 -5.44 -32.51 15.04
C SER A 148 -5.40 -33.62 13.98
N PRO A 149 -5.27 -34.90 14.36
CA PRO A 149 -5.20 -36.01 13.41
C PRO A 149 -6.47 -36.10 12.54
N LEU A 150 -7.60 -35.63 13.08
CA LEU A 150 -8.89 -35.63 12.39
C LEU A 150 -8.91 -34.63 11.22
N LEU A 151 -8.34 -33.43 11.41
CA LEU A 151 -8.23 -32.42 10.34
C LEU A 151 -7.26 -32.87 9.24
N MET A 152 -6.13 -33.47 9.62
CA MET A 152 -5.18 -34.04 8.65
C MET A 152 -5.82 -35.16 7.83
N GLN A 153 -6.59 -36.04 8.47
CA GLN A 153 -7.31 -37.12 7.79
C GLN A 153 -8.37 -36.58 6.83
N LEU A 154 -9.17 -35.59 7.25
CA LEU A 154 -10.16 -34.93 6.37
C LEU A 154 -9.51 -34.25 5.16
N ALA A 155 -8.41 -33.54 5.37
CA ALA A 155 -7.65 -32.91 4.29
C ALA A 155 -7.10 -33.94 3.31
N GLN A 156 -6.56 -35.06 3.80
CA GLN A 156 -6.10 -36.18 2.97
C GLN A 156 -7.24 -36.80 2.16
N CYS A 157 -8.43 -36.99 2.77
CA CYS A 157 -9.61 -37.49 2.07
C CYS A 157 -10.06 -36.54 0.95
N HIS A 158 -10.14 -35.22 1.22
CA HIS A 158 -10.50 -34.24 0.21
C HIS A 158 -9.46 -34.16 -0.92
N TRP A 159 -8.17 -34.23 -0.59
CA TRP A 159 -7.11 -34.28 -1.59
C TRP A 159 -7.23 -35.52 -2.47
N ALA A 160 -7.42 -36.70 -1.86
CA ALA A 160 -7.56 -37.95 -2.57
C ALA A 160 -8.77 -37.97 -3.51
N LEU A 161 -9.88 -37.33 -3.10
CA LEU A 161 -11.10 -37.20 -3.90
C LEU A 161 -10.88 -36.33 -5.15
N ASN A 162 -10.18 -35.20 -5.00
CA ASN A 162 -10.05 -34.21 -6.07
C ASN A 162 -8.82 -34.42 -6.98
N PHE A 163 -7.74 -34.97 -6.43
CA PHE A 163 -6.43 -35.06 -7.09
C PHE A 163 -5.84 -36.47 -7.09
N GLY A 164 -6.53 -37.46 -6.51
CA GLY A 164 -6.07 -38.83 -6.37
C GLY A 164 -5.20 -39.07 -5.13
N VAL A 165 -5.05 -40.34 -4.75
CA VAL A 165 -4.28 -40.75 -3.58
C VAL A 165 -2.80 -40.36 -3.78
N PRO A 166 -2.19 -39.62 -2.84
CA PRO A 166 -0.76 -39.31 -2.91
C PRO A 166 0.05 -40.60 -3.06
N ARG A 167 1.01 -40.61 -3.99
CA ARG A 167 1.96 -41.73 -4.10
C ARG A 167 2.66 -41.91 -2.75
N ALA A 168 2.68 -43.14 -2.24
CA ALA A 168 3.35 -43.46 -0.98
C ALA A 168 4.76 -42.87 -1.00
N ALA A 169 5.05 -41.98 -0.06
CA ALA A 169 6.41 -41.48 0.11
C ALA A 169 7.31 -42.68 0.39
N PRO A 170 8.51 -42.76 -0.22
CA PRO A 170 9.45 -43.82 0.11
C PRO A 170 9.68 -43.81 1.62
N SER A 171 9.48 -44.97 2.28
CA SER A 171 9.53 -45.15 3.73
C SER A 171 10.91 -44.92 4.37
N HIS A 172 11.91 -44.59 3.55
CA HIS A 172 13.27 -44.42 3.98
C HIS A 172 13.71 -42.97 3.77
N ASP A 173 14.09 -42.33 4.87
CA ASP A 173 14.78 -41.04 4.81
C ASP A 173 16.02 -41.20 3.94
N ARG A 174 16.16 -40.33 2.94
CA ARG A 174 17.40 -40.25 2.16
C ARG A 174 18.51 -39.80 3.11
N LEU A 175 19.55 -40.64 3.26
CA LEU A 175 20.74 -40.39 4.08
C LEU A 175 21.40 -39.02 3.86
N ASP A 176 21.19 -38.46 2.67
CA ASP A 176 21.74 -37.21 2.16
C ASP A 176 20.88 -35.97 2.48
N LYS A 177 19.75 -36.11 3.20
CA LYS A 177 18.87 -35.01 3.59
C LYS A 177 19.53 -34.19 4.72
N GLY A 178 20.05 -33.02 4.37
CA GLY A 178 20.70 -32.09 5.31
C GLY A 178 22.22 -32.04 5.21
N VAL A 179 22.85 -32.87 4.36
CA VAL A 179 24.30 -32.77 4.10
C VAL A 179 24.54 -31.66 3.09
N PRO A 180 25.20 -30.54 3.47
CA PRO A 180 25.54 -29.50 2.53
C PRO A 180 26.49 -30.07 1.47
N ARG A 181 26.06 -30.05 0.21
CA ARG A 181 26.89 -30.47 -0.92
C ARG A 181 28.21 -29.68 -0.88
N LYS A 182 29.34 -30.38 -0.99
CA LYS A 182 30.66 -29.73 -1.15
C LYS A 182 30.58 -28.76 -2.32
N ARG A 183 30.71 -27.46 -2.02
CA ARG A 183 30.74 -26.40 -3.04
C ARG A 183 32.03 -26.55 -3.83
N LYS A 184 31.97 -26.42 -5.16
CA LYS A 184 33.15 -26.41 -6.01
C LYS A 184 34.01 -25.18 -5.67
N ALA A 185 35.30 -25.39 -5.50
CA ALA A 185 36.29 -24.31 -5.52
C ALA A 185 36.18 -23.56 -6.86
N ASP A 186 36.52 -22.26 -6.88
CA ASP A 186 36.44 -21.33 -8.02
C ASP A 186 35.06 -20.71 -8.32
N THR A 187 34.22 -20.55 -7.30
CA THR A 187 33.05 -19.65 -7.40
C THR A 187 33.44 -18.21 -7.06
N GLU A 188 32.80 -17.22 -7.70
CA GLU A 188 33.07 -15.77 -7.56
C GLU A 188 33.10 -15.28 -6.09
N ALA A 189 32.36 -15.96 -5.20
CA ALA A 189 32.37 -15.69 -3.76
C ALA A 189 33.71 -16.00 -3.08
N ASP A 190 34.47 -16.98 -3.56
CA ASP A 190 35.80 -17.33 -3.04
C ASP A 190 36.86 -16.31 -3.50
N LEU A 191 36.73 -15.80 -4.73
CA LEU A 191 37.57 -14.72 -5.27
C LEU A 191 37.38 -13.39 -4.51
N LYS A 192 36.15 -13.06 -4.10
CA LYS A 192 35.88 -11.86 -3.30
C LYS A 192 36.49 -11.92 -1.90
N ARG A 193 36.56 -13.11 -1.28
CA ARG A 193 37.26 -13.28 0.01
C ARG A 193 38.77 -13.16 -0.10
N ARG A 194 39.38 -13.65 -1.19
CA ARG A 194 40.83 -13.53 -1.40
C ARG A 194 41.29 -12.11 -1.66
N LYS A 195 40.47 -11.28 -2.32
CA LYS A 195 40.77 -9.86 -2.50
C LYS A 195 40.77 -9.05 -1.19
N ALA A 196 39.96 -9.44 -0.20
CA ALA A 196 39.91 -8.76 1.09
C ALA A 196 41.11 -9.04 2.03
N VAL A 197 41.96 -10.03 1.68
CA VAL A 197 43.12 -10.45 2.50
C VAL A 197 44.45 -9.97 1.89
N ALA A 198 44.43 -9.40 0.67
CA ALA A 198 45.63 -9.07 -0.09
C ALA A 198 46.03 -7.57 -0.06
N GLU A 199 45.41 -6.76 0.78
CA GLU A 199 45.81 -5.35 0.99
C GLU A 199 46.59 -5.24 2.32
N ASP A 200 47.87 -5.61 2.26
CA ASP A 200 48.87 -5.24 3.25
C ASP A 200 50.06 -4.67 2.46
N HIS A 201 49.99 -3.38 2.17
CA HIS A 201 51.04 -2.62 1.48
C HIS A 201 51.41 -1.39 2.31
N ASP A 202 52.73 -1.19 2.48
CA ASP A 202 53.34 -0.04 3.13
C ASP A 202 52.77 1.28 2.59
N VAL A 203 52.13 2.03 3.48
CA VAL A 203 51.45 3.29 3.15
C VAL A 203 52.48 4.42 3.08
N SER A 204 52.55 5.09 1.93
CA SER A 204 53.38 6.29 1.73
C SER A 204 52.93 7.43 2.66
N PHE A 205 53.85 8.29 3.08
CA PHE A 205 53.53 9.46 3.90
C PHE A 205 52.51 10.40 3.24
N GLU A 206 52.53 10.52 1.90
CA GLU A 206 51.52 11.28 1.15
C GLU A 206 50.14 10.62 1.20
N ASP A 207 50.08 9.28 1.19
CA ASP A 207 48.83 8.53 1.34
C ASP A 207 48.29 8.64 2.77
N ILE A 208 49.15 8.72 3.80
CA ILE A 208 48.74 8.97 5.19
C ILE A 208 48.12 10.37 5.31
N MET A 209 48.69 11.38 4.65
CA MET A 209 48.14 12.74 4.64
C MET A 209 46.81 12.83 3.89
N ALA A 210 46.71 12.20 2.71
CA ALA A 210 45.46 12.12 1.96
C ALA A 210 44.37 11.35 2.74
N GLN A 211 44.74 10.26 3.41
CA GLN A 211 43.82 9.51 4.30
C GLN A 211 43.41 10.31 5.53
N ALA A 212 44.28 11.17 6.09
CA ALA A 212 43.95 12.04 7.20
C ALA A 212 42.97 13.15 6.78
N GLU A 213 43.13 13.72 5.58
CA GLU A 213 42.19 14.69 4.99
C GLU A 213 40.85 14.03 4.66
N ASP A 214 40.84 12.83 4.07
CA ASP A 214 39.64 12.04 3.82
C ASP A 214 38.95 11.61 5.12
N ALA A 215 39.71 11.23 6.15
CA ALA A 215 39.17 10.92 7.48
C ALA A 215 38.56 12.16 8.14
N ALA A 216 39.18 13.34 8.01
CA ALA A 216 38.62 14.60 8.50
C ALA A 216 37.35 15.00 7.74
N ALA A 217 37.32 14.81 6.41
CA ALA A 217 36.13 15.03 5.59
C ALA A 217 35.00 14.02 5.93
N GLN A 218 35.34 12.77 6.23
CA GLN A 218 34.40 11.75 6.71
C GLN A 218 33.87 12.08 8.11
N ILE A 219 34.69 12.61 9.01
CA ILE A 219 34.26 13.06 10.34
C ILE A 219 33.28 14.23 10.19
N LEU A 220 33.56 15.23 9.37
CA LEU A 220 32.64 16.35 9.11
C LEU A 220 31.34 15.90 8.41
N ALA A 221 31.42 14.98 7.44
CA ALA A 221 30.25 14.38 6.81
C ALA A 221 29.42 13.56 7.83
N SER A 222 30.09 12.86 8.76
CA SER A 222 29.44 12.12 9.84
C SER A 222 28.74 13.05 10.84
N GLU A 223 29.33 14.21 11.15
CA GLU A 223 28.67 15.23 11.98
C GLU A 223 27.44 15.81 11.29
N ALA A 224 27.50 16.09 9.99
CA ALA A 224 26.36 16.55 9.21
C ALA A 224 25.24 15.49 9.19
N GLN A 225 25.59 14.20 9.06
CA GLN A 225 24.65 13.10 9.15
C GLN A 225 24.05 12.95 10.55
N LEU A 226 24.87 13.03 11.60
CA LEU A 226 24.42 12.97 13.00
C LEU A 226 23.48 14.13 13.32
N ARG A 227 23.79 15.36 12.88
CA ARG A 227 22.89 16.52 13.03
C ARG A 227 21.58 16.31 12.27
N LYS A 228 21.64 15.76 11.06
CA LYS A 228 20.43 15.43 10.29
C LYS A 228 19.58 14.38 11.00
N GLU A 229 20.19 13.33 11.54
CA GLU A 229 19.50 12.30 12.32
C GLU A 229 18.92 12.87 13.61
N MET A 230 19.67 13.68 14.36
CA MET A 230 19.17 14.39 15.53
C MET A 230 17.97 15.26 15.19
N ASN A 231 18.04 16.04 14.11
CA ASN A 231 16.93 16.87 13.65
C ASN A 231 15.72 16.04 13.22
N MET A 232 15.94 14.88 12.61
CA MET A 232 14.87 13.95 12.28
C MET A 232 14.24 13.36 13.54
N GLN A 233 15.03 12.97 14.53
CA GLN A 233 14.55 12.44 15.81
C GLN A 233 13.77 13.49 16.61
N THR A 234 14.25 14.75 16.66
CA THR A 234 13.54 15.85 17.32
C THR A 234 12.23 16.18 16.60
N SER A 235 12.27 16.26 15.25
CA SER A 235 11.06 16.46 14.43
C SER A 235 10.06 15.33 14.62
N ARG A 236 10.52 14.08 14.68
CA ARG A 236 9.67 12.90 14.90
C ARG A 236 9.07 12.88 16.31
N ARG A 237 9.85 13.24 17.33
CA ARG A 237 9.35 13.41 18.71
C ARG A 237 8.28 14.49 18.78
N TYR A 238 8.51 15.62 18.12
CA TYR A 238 7.56 16.73 18.08
C TYR A 238 6.28 16.36 17.32
N TYR A 239 6.41 15.70 16.16
CA TYR A 239 5.28 15.17 15.40
C TYR A 239 4.47 14.14 16.20
N ASN A 240 5.12 13.18 16.85
CA ASN A 240 4.45 12.20 17.71
C ASN A 240 3.76 12.88 18.90
N LYS A 241 4.34 13.96 19.44
CA LYS A 241 3.70 14.76 20.49
C LYS A 241 2.45 15.47 19.98
N ALA A 242 2.47 16.01 18.76
CA ALA A 242 1.31 16.62 18.13
C ALA A 242 0.19 15.59 17.85
N LEU A 243 0.55 14.37 17.43
CA LEU A 243 -0.41 13.27 17.32
C LEU A 243 -1.01 12.88 18.68
N ALA A 244 -0.17 12.74 19.71
CA ALA A 244 -0.61 12.45 21.07
C ALA A 244 -1.57 13.52 21.62
N PHE A 245 -1.37 14.79 21.23
CA PHE A 245 -2.29 15.89 21.51
C PHE A 245 -3.65 15.69 20.81
N LEU A 246 -3.64 15.41 19.49
CA LEU A 246 -4.86 15.16 18.73
C LEU A 246 -5.66 13.95 19.26
N GLU A 247 -4.97 12.96 19.83
CA GLU A 247 -5.56 11.79 20.47
C GLU A 247 -6.05 12.06 21.92
N GLY A 248 -5.83 13.25 22.47
CA GLY A 248 -6.21 13.60 23.85
C GLY A 248 -5.40 12.89 24.93
N THR A 249 -4.19 12.42 24.60
CA THR A 249 -3.34 11.64 25.53
C THR A 249 -2.28 12.47 26.27
N LEU A 250 -2.15 13.77 25.95
CA LEU A 250 -1.25 14.68 26.66
C LEU A 250 -2.00 15.37 27.81
N LEU A 251 -1.30 15.54 28.92
CA LEU A 251 -1.76 16.37 30.04
C LEU A 251 -1.69 17.84 29.63
N GLU A 252 -2.54 18.69 30.20
CA GLU A 252 -2.58 20.13 29.90
C GLU A 252 -1.22 20.82 30.11
N SER A 253 -0.46 20.40 31.14
CA SER A 253 0.88 20.90 31.44
C SER A 253 1.94 20.53 30.39
N GLU A 254 1.68 19.49 29.59
CA GLU A 254 2.63 18.97 28.60
C GLU A 254 2.43 19.57 27.22
N VAL A 255 1.40 20.39 26.99
CA VAL A 255 1.06 20.98 25.69
C VAL A 255 1.82 22.31 25.51
N PRO A 256 2.91 22.36 24.72
CA PRO A 256 3.54 23.63 24.40
C PRO A 256 2.61 24.48 23.52
N LEU A 257 2.68 25.80 23.69
CA LEU A 257 1.80 26.77 23.01
C LEU A 257 1.78 26.63 21.48
N ASN A 258 2.92 26.28 20.87
CA ASN A 258 3.04 26.10 19.43
C ASN A 258 2.52 24.74 18.91
N LEU A 259 2.15 23.81 19.80
CA LEU A 259 1.69 22.47 19.39
C LEU A 259 0.31 22.51 18.73
N LEU A 260 -0.52 23.49 19.10
CA LEU A 260 -1.88 23.65 18.57
C LEU A 260 -1.86 23.88 17.05
N GLU A 261 -1.07 24.85 16.59
CA GLU A 261 -0.93 25.17 15.17
C GLU A 261 -0.41 23.97 14.36
N VAL A 262 0.55 23.23 14.92
CA VAL A 262 1.13 22.05 14.25
C VAL A 262 0.13 20.89 14.23
N ALA A 263 -0.64 20.68 15.29
CA ALA A 263 -1.69 19.67 15.34
C ALA A 263 -2.79 19.95 14.31
N GLU A 264 -3.21 21.21 14.15
CA GLU A 264 -4.16 21.62 13.10
C GLU A 264 -3.59 21.40 11.70
N ALA A 265 -2.32 21.76 11.48
CA ALA A 265 -1.65 21.52 10.21
C ALA A 265 -1.58 20.01 9.88
N ILE A 266 -1.28 19.15 10.86
CA ILE A 266 -1.27 17.69 10.67
C ILE A 266 -2.67 17.18 10.32
N LYS A 267 -3.71 17.65 11.02
CA LYS A 267 -5.09 17.27 10.78
C LYS A 267 -5.55 17.62 9.36
N THR A 268 -5.23 18.82 8.87
CA THR A 268 -5.57 19.24 7.49
C THR A 268 -4.83 18.41 6.43
N VAL A 269 -3.56 18.08 6.66
CA VAL A 269 -2.79 17.20 5.76
C VAL A 269 -3.36 15.78 5.76
N GLN A 270 -3.72 15.24 6.92
CA GLN A 270 -4.36 13.92 7.04
C GLN A 270 -5.69 13.89 6.27
N GLN A 271 -6.57 14.87 6.49
CA GLN A 271 -7.84 14.98 5.77
C GLN A 271 -7.64 15.06 4.25
N SER A 272 -6.69 15.88 3.77
CA SER A 272 -6.39 15.98 2.34
C SER A 272 -5.88 14.65 1.76
N ASN A 273 -5.08 13.89 2.51
CA ASN A 273 -4.60 12.59 2.09
C ASN A 273 -5.71 11.54 2.10
N ASP A 274 -6.61 11.58 3.07
CA ASP A 274 -7.77 10.69 3.16
C ASP A 274 -8.71 10.92 1.98
N GLU A 275 -9.01 12.16 1.64
CA GLU A 275 -9.77 12.48 0.44
C GLU A 275 -9.11 11.96 -0.85
N LYS A 276 -7.77 12.02 -0.94
CA LYS A 276 -7.04 11.46 -2.09
C LYS A 276 -7.15 9.94 -2.12
N ARG A 277 -7.02 9.27 -0.96
CA ARG A 277 -7.19 7.82 -0.81
C ARG A 277 -8.59 7.40 -1.21
N ASP A 278 -9.62 8.11 -0.74
CA ASP A 278 -11.01 7.84 -1.07
C ASP A 278 -11.29 8.07 -2.56
N LYS A 279 -10.79 9.17 -3.15
CA LYS A 279 -10.90 9.42 -4.60
C LYS A 279 -10.22 8.31 -5.40
N GLN A 280 -9.06 7.85 -4.96
CA GLN A 280 -8.35 6.75 -5.61
C GLN A 280 -9.07 5.41 -5.45
N ALA A 281 -9.61 5.10 -4.28
CA ALA A 281 -10.40 3.90 -4.03
C ALA A 281 -11.68 3.89 -4.87
N ARG A 282 -12.42 5.02 -4.93
CA ARG A 282 -13.58 5.18 -5.81
C ARG A 282 -13.22 5.01 -7.27
N ARG A 283 -12.09 5.57 -7.72
CA ARG A 283 -11.59 5.36 -9.09
C ARG A 283 -11.25 3.90 -9.35
N CYS A 284 -10.61 3.22 -8.40
CA CYS A 284 -10.29 1.80 -8.52
C CYS A 284 -11.57 0.97 -8.66
N LEU A 285 -12.55 1.19 -7.78
CA LEU A 285 -13.86 0.53 -7.86
C LEU A 285 -14.56 0.80 -9.19
N GLN A 286 -14.51 2.04 -9.70
CA GLN A 286 -15.08 2.39 -11.00
C GLN A 286 -14.38 1.68 -12.17
N ILE A 287 -13.07 1.42 -12.06
CA ILE A 287 -12.31 0.68 -13.07
C ILE A 287 -12.61 -0.82 -12.99
N MET A 288 -12.77 -1.37 -11.78
CA MET A 288 -13.04 -2.80 -11.56
C MET A 288 -14.49 -3.18 -11.87
N ALA A 289 -15.44 -2.26 -11.65
CA ALA A 289 -16.86 -2.44 -11.92
C ALA A 289 -17.40 -1.26 -12.75
N PRO A 290 -17.03 -1.16 -14.04
CA PRO A 290 -17.51 -0.08 -14.89
C PRO A 290 -19.04 -0.15 -15.04
N SER A 291 -19.70 1.00 -14.97
CA SER A 291 -21.15 1.04 -15.19
C SER A 291 -21.46 0.71 -16.64
N ALA A 292 -22.46 -0.16 -16.84
CA ALA A 292 -22.91 -0.55 -18.17
C ALA A 292 -23.30 0.69 -18.99
N PRO A 293 -22.84 0.82 -20.25
CA PRO A 293 -23.17 1.96 -21.10
C PRO A 293 -24.67 2.02 -21.39
N GLN A 294 -25.25 3.19 -21.20
CA GLN A 294 -26.68 3.43 -21.44
C GLN A 294 -26.93 3.66 -22.93
N LEU A 295 -27.71 2.76 -23.54
CA LEU A 295 -28.06 2.82 -24.96
C LEU A 295 -29.16 3.85 -25.24
N GLN A 296 -30.13 3.99 -24.34
CA GLN A 296 -31.27 4.89 -24.53
C GLN A 296 -30.85 6.37 -24.43
N GLY A 297 -31.31 7.19 -25.38
CA GLY A 297 -30.99 8.61 -25.45
C GLY A 297 -29.58 8.94 -25.97
N THR A 298 -28.70 7.95 -26.07
CA THR A 298 -27.37 8.10 -26.66
C THR A 298 -27.45 7.85 -28.16
N ALA A 299 -26.68 8.61 -28.93
CA ALA A 299 -26.53 8.40 -30.36
C ALA A 299 -25.59 7.19 -30.61
N ILE A 300 -26.02 6.31 -31.52
CA ILE A 300 -25.38 5.02 -31.80
C ILE A 300 -25.05 4.95 -33.30
N TRP A 301 -23.79 4.67 -33.60
CA TRP A 301 -23.36 4.31 -34.95
C TRP A 301 -23.44 2.79 -35.15
N LEU A 302 -23.98 2.35 -36.27
CA LEU A 302 -24.08 0.94 -36.64
C LEU A 302 -23.15 0.62 -37.81
N GLN A 303 -22.36 -0.45 -37.69
CA GLN A 303 -21.62 -0.99 -38.84
C GLN A 303 -22.55 -1.66 -39.85
N ASP A 304 -23.59 -2.33 -39.35
CA ASP A 304 -24.63 -2.95 -40.15
C ASP A 304 -25.96 -2.21 -39.92
N GLU A 305 -26.37 -1.41 -40.91
CA GLU A 305 -27.61 -0.63 -40.86
C GLU A 305 -28.87 -1.50 -40.77
N SER A 306 -28.78 -2.79 -41.14
CA SER A 306 -29.93 -3.70 -41.02
C SER A 306 -30.38 -3.87 -39.56
N LEU A 307 -29.45 -3.72 -38.60
CA LEU A 307 -29.74 -3.80 -37.16
C LEU A 307 -30.66 -2.68 -36.67
N ALA A 308 -30.71 -1.53 -37.35
CA ALA A 308 -31.64 -0.45 -37.01
C ALA A 308 -33.11 -0.85 -37.21
N ARG A 309 -33.37 -1.84 -38.08
CA ARG A 309 -34.74 -2.28 -38.42
C ARG A 309 -35.31 -3.28 -37.40
N LEU A 310 -34.50 -3.76 -36.46
CA LEU A 310 -34.92 -4.72 -35.45
C LEU A 310 -35.94 -4.12 -34.48
N PRO A 311 -37.00 -4.84 -34.09
CA PRO A 311 -38.01 -4.36 -33.15
C PRO A 311 -37.45 -3.85 -31.81
N GLU A 312 -36.40 -4.50 -31.31
CA GLU A 312 -35.72 -4.19 -30.05
C GLU A 312 -34.97 -2.84 -30.10
N CYS A 313 -34.64 -2.39 -31.31
CA CYS A 313 -33.87 -1.18 -31.58
C CYS A 313 -34.74 0.07 -31.80
N ARG A 314 -36.08 -0.05 -31.83
CA ARG A 314 -37.00 1.04 -32.26
C ARG A 314 -36.89 2.34 -31.45
N ASN A 315 -36.47 2.25 -30.19
CA ASN A 315 -36.35 3.41 -29.29
C ASN A 315 -34.91 3.94 -29.18
N LEU A 316 -34.00 3.44 -30.02
CA LEU A 316 -32.60 3.88 -30.03
C LEU A 316 -32.39 4.94 -31.11
N ARG A 317 -31.46 5.86 -30.85
CA ARG A 317 -31.13 6.94 -31.78
C ARG A 317 -29.92 6.51 -32.61
N PHE A 318 -30.15 6.25 -33.89
CA PHE A 318 -29.09 5.89 -34.84
C PHE A 318 -28.59 7.11 -35.61
N VAL A 319 -27.28 7.17 -35.86
CA VAL A 319 -26.65 8.24 -36.63
C VAL A 319 -25.73 7.66 -37.71
N ALA A 320 -25.73 8.30 -38.87
CA ALA A 320 -24.94 7.86 -40.02
C ALA A 320 -23.46 8.27 -39.92
N ASP A 321 -23.17 9.44 -39.33
CA ASP A 321 -21.81 9.94 -39.16
C ASP A 321 -21.11 9.24 -37.99
N LYS A 322 -19.87 8.79 -38.21
CA LYS A 322 -19.01 8.16 -37.19
C LYS A 322 -18.38 9.17 -36.24
N ALA A 323 -18.22 10.42 -36.68
CA ALA A 323 -17.41 11.41 -35.97
C ALA A 323 -18.13 12.04 -34.77
N ALA A 324 -19.48 12.01 -34.74
CA ALA A 324 -20.29 12.63 -33.70
C ALA A 324 -20.62 11.71 -32.52
N GLU A 325 -20.12 10.46 -32.54
CA GLU A 325 -20.76 9.35 -31.83
C GLU A 325 -19.98 8.85 -30.62
N ARG A 326 -20.73 8.36 -29.62
CA ARG A 326 -20.16 7.83 -28.37
C ARG A 326 -20.30 6.32 -28.28
N ILE A 327 -21.22 5.70 -29.01
CA ILE A 327 -21.45 4.25 -29.00
C ILE A 327 -21.39 3.70 -30.43
N PHE A 328 -20.60 2.64 -30.61
CA PHE A 328 -20.35 1.96 -31.87
C PHE A 328 -20.80 0.51 -31.75
N CYS A 329 -21.81 0.09 -32.52
CA CYS A 329 -22.21 -1.30 -32.60
C CYS A 329 -21.51 -1.99 -33.77
N CYS A 330 -20.59 -2.89 -33.43
CA CYS A 330 -19.79 -3.68 -34.36
C CYS A 330 -19.30 -4.95 -33.66
N ASP A 331 -18.62 -5.83 -34.40
CA ASP A 331 -17.92 -6.96 -33.78
C ASP A 331 -16.82 -6.45 -32.85
N PRO A 332 -16.91 -6.66 -31.53
CA PRO A 332 -15.92 -6.16 -30.58
C PRO A 332 -14.52 -6.74 -30.77
N ASP A 333 -14.42 -7.97 -31.30
CA ASP A 333 -13.14 -8.63 -31.55
C ASP A 333 -12.45 -8.01 -32.78
N ASN A 334 -13.24 -7.54 -33.75
CA ASN A 334 -12.74 -6.92 -34.96
C ASN A 334 -13.54 -5.67 -35.41
N PRO A 335 -13.47 -4.55 -34.66
CA PRO A 335 -14.29 -3.36 -34.93
C PRO A 335 -13.83 -2.56 -36.17
N GLY A 336 -12.75 -2.97 -36.83
CA GLY A 336 -12.11 -2.26 -37.93
C GLY A 336 -11.21 -1.10 -37.47
N GLN A 337 -10.17 -0.82 -38.25
CA GLN A 337 -9.15 0.18 -37.90
C GLN A 337 -9.73 1.59 -37.71
N ARG A 338 -10.65 2.01 -38.57
CA ARG A 338 -11.26 3.34 -38.49
C ARG A 338 -12.02 3.53 -37.17
N THR A 339 -12.83 2.55 -36.77
CA THR A 339 -13.57 2.57 -35.50
C THR A 339 -12.60 2.62 -34.33
N LYS A 340 -11.54 1.79 -34.34
CA LYS A 340 -10.49 1.80 -33.31
C LYS A 340 -9.88 3.19 -33.14
N TRP A 341 -9.52 3.87 -34.23
CA TRP A 341 -8.99 5.23 -34.16
C TRP A 341 -9.99 6.24 -33.59
N HIS A 342 -11.25 6.20 -34.02
CA HIS A 342 -12.28 7.09 -33.47
C HIS A 342 -12.46 6.89 -31.96
N VAL A 343 -12.69 5.65 -31.50
CA VAL A 343 -12.94 5.39 -30.06
C VAL A 343 -11.71 5.62 -29.21
N THR A 344 -10.50 5.36 -29.72
CA THR A 344 -9.27 5.57 -28.95
C THR A 344 -8.94 7.06 -28.83
N LEU A 345 -9.16 7.84 -29.88
CA LEU A 345 -8.86 9.27 -29.86
C LEU A 345 -9.94 10.06 -29.11
N ASN A 346 -11.20 9.89 -29.47
CA ASN A 346 -12.31 10.69 -28.95
C ASN A 346 -12.93 10.10 -27.68
N GLY A 347 -12.65 8.83 -27.38
CA GLY A 347 -13.36 8.07 -26.37
C GLY A 347 -14.66 7.52 -26.94
N GLY A 348 -15.23 6.52 -26.27
CA GLY A 348 -16.49 5.93 -26.70
C GLY A 348 -16.66 4.51 -26.19
N THR A 349 -17.65 3.82 -26.72
CA THR A 349 -17.97 2.45 -26.34
C THR A 349 -18.20 1.61 -27.57
N ILE A 350 -17.51 0.49 -27.67
CA ILE A 350 -17.79 -0.55 -28.65
C ILE A 350 -18.69 -1.59 -27.99
N VAL A 351 -19.85 -1.86 -28.57
CA VAL A 351 -20.82 -2.83 -28.05
C VAL A 351 -21.07 -3.93 -29.06
N SER A 352 -21.21 -5.17 -28.57
CA SER A 352 -21.61 -6.30 -29.41
C SER A 352 -23.05 -6.15 -29.90
N THR A 353 -23.39 -6.86 -30.97
CA THR A 353 -24.75 -6.91 -31.50
C THR A 353 -25.75 -7.48 -30.48
N ASP A 354 -25.34 -8.48 -29.69
CA ASP A 354 -26.15 -9.03 -28.59
C ASP A 354 -26.40 -8.00 -27.47
N TYR A 355 -25.40 -7.17 -27.17
CA TYR A 355 -25.52 -6.06 -26.22
C TYR A 355 -26.55 -5.05 -26.69
N LEU A 356 -26.52 -4.68 -27.97
CA LEU A 356 -27.53 -3.81 -28.56
C LEU A 356 -28.93 -4.43 -28.51
N ARG A 357 -29.09 -5.67 -28.97
CA ARG A 357 -30.37 -6.38 -29.07
C ARG A 357 -31.06 -6.59 -27.73
N THR A 358 -30.28 -6.85 -26.68
CA THR A 358 -30.82 -7.12 -25.34
C THR A 358 -30.96 -5.87 -24.48
N GLY A 359 -30.68 -4.69 -25.02
CA GLY A 359 -30.70 -3.44 -24.27
C GLY A 359 -29.65 -3.39 -23.16
N GLY A 360 -28.50 -4.04 -23.37
CA GLY A 360 -27.38 -4.09 -22.44
C GLY A 360 -27.43 -5.20 -21.39
N LYS A 361 -28.37 -6.15 -21.48
CA LYS A 361 -28.50 -7.27 -20.52
C LYS A 361 -27.53 -8.42 -20.78
N LYS A 362 -27.12 -8.65 -22.02
CA LYS A 362 -26.19 -9.72 -22.44
C LYS A 362 -25.23 -9.19 -23.50
N GLY A 363 -24.04 -9.78 -23.61
CA GLY A 363 -23.03 -9.37 -24.60
C GLY A 363 -21.88 -8.58 -23.96
N VAL A 364 -21.04 -7.99 -24.80
CA VAL A 364 -19.79 -7.34 -24.37
C VAL A 364 -19.83 -5.86 -24.75
N ALA A 365 -19.28 -5.02 -23.86
CA ALA A 365 -19.08 -3.61 -24.11
C ALA A 365 -17.66 -3.20 -23.68
N TYR A 366 -16.88 -2.63 -24.60
CA TYR A 366 -15.56 -2.06 -24.33
C TYR A 366 -15.65 -0.55 -24.29
N GLN A 367 -15.34 0.04 -23.14
CA GLN A 367 -15.29 1.49 -22.97
C GLN A 367 -13.86 2.01 -23.12
N TYR A 368 -13.71 3.05 -23.94
CA TYR A 368 -12.45 3.71 -24.24
C TYR A 368 -12.46 5.12 -23.65
N GLU A 369 -11.41 5.45 -22.91
CA GLU A 369 -11.12 6.84 -22.53
C GLU A 369 -10.42 7.53 -23.71
N GLY A 370 -10.95 8.69 -24.12
CA GLY A 370 -10.42 9.40 -25.28
C GLY A 370 -9.02 9.94 -25.03
N ALA A 371 -8.05 9.59 -25.87
CA ALA A 371 -6.69 10.09 -25.77
C ALA A 371 -6.61 11.63 -25.78
N VAL A 372 -7.57 12.29 -26.44
CA VAL A 372 -7.67 13.77 -26.48
C VAL A 372 -7.98 14.40 -25.12
N THR A 373 -8.48 13.66 -24.14
CA THR A 373 -8.71 14.17 -22.77
C THR A 373 -7.40 14.40 -22.00
N VAL A 374 -6.31 13.81 -22.47
CA VAL A 374 -4.97 13.91 -21.88
C VAL A 374 -4.21 15.03 -22.59
N ARG A 375 -3.64 15.97 -21.83
CA ARG A 375 -2.87 17.09 -22.40
C ARG A 375 -1.64 16.56 -23.16
N ARG A 376 -1.60 16.84 -24.46
CA ARG A 376 -0.49 16.47 -25.35
C ARG A 376 -0.16 17.58 -26.34
N HIS A 377 1.12 17.72 -26.68
CA HIS A 377 1.59 18.41 -27.88
C HIS A 377 1.72 17.35 -28.98
N PHE A 378 0.99 17.53 -30.07
CA PHE A 378 0.87 16.51 -31.11
C PHE A 378 1.43 17.02 -32.43
N PHE A 379 2.33 16.28 -33.04
CA PHE A 379 2.83 16.54 -34.39
C PHE A 379 2.35 15.46 -35.36
N LEU A 380 1.83 15.88 -36.51
CA LEU A 380 1.45 14.99 -37.62
C LEU A 380 2.34 15.32 -38.81
N SER A 381 3.17 14.36 -39.24
CA SER A 381 4.06 14.62 -40.39
C SER A 381 3.25 14.79 -41.68
N PRO A 382 3.65 15.71 -42.58
CA PRO A 382 2.99 15.89 -43.88
C PRO A 382 2.99 14.62 -44.73
N GLU A 383 4.07 13.84 -44.67
CA GLU A 383 4.25 12.60 -45.44
C GLU A 383 3.28 11.52 -44.97
N LEU A 384 3.13 11.35 -43.66
CA LEU A 384 2.14 10.43 -43.10
C LEU A 384 0.72 10.88 -43.45
N ALA A 385 0.46 12.19 -43.41
CA ALA A 385 -0.82 12.73 -43.77
C ALA A 385 -1.16 12.53 -45.26
N HIS A 386 -0.15 12.56 -46.13
CA HIS A 386 -0.30 12.26 -47.55
C HIS A 386 -0.51 10.76 -47.81
N ALA A 387 0.27 9.90 -47.15
CA ALA A 387 0.15 8.45 -47.27
C ALA A 387 -1.16 7.89 -46.68
N HIS A 388 -1.67 8.52 -45.62
CA HIS A 388 -2.86 8.07 -44.90
C HIS A 388 -3.86 9.23 -44.66
N PRO A 389 -4.50 9.75 -45.72
CA PRO A 389 -5.35 10.94 -45.64
C PRO A 389 -6.52 10.77 -44.67
N LEU A 390 -7.15 9.59 -44.65
CA LEU A 390 -8.26 9.29 -43.74
C LEU A 390 -7.83 9.29 -42.27
N LEU A 391 -6.64 8.75 -41.95
CA LEU A 391 -6.12 8.78 -40.58
C LEU A 391 -5.83 10.23 -40.15
N ALA A 392 -5.21 11.00 -41.04
CA ALA A 392 -4.90 12.40 -40.80
C ALA A 392 -6.16 13.24 -40.56
N GLU A 393 -7.23 12.98 -41.31
CA GLU A 393 -8.55 13.60 -41.09
C GLU A 393 -9.10 13.27 -39.71
N ILE A 394 -9.11 11.99 -39.30
CA ILE A 394 -9.60 11.56 -37.98
C ILE A 394 -8.79 12.24 -36.86
N VAL A 395 -7.47 12.25 -36.98
CA VAL A 395 -6.58 12.86 -35.98
C VAL A 395 -6.80 14.37 -35.89
N ARG A 396 -6.91 15.07 -37.02
CA ARG A 396 -7.18 16.51 -37.04
C ARG A 396 -8.55 16.84 -36.46
N ALA A 397 -9.58 16.07 -36.82
CA ALA A 397 -10.93 16.22 -36.27
C ALA A 397 -10.94 16.00 -34.75
N ALA A 398 -10.26 14.95 -34.27
CA ALA A 398 -10.11 14.67 -32.85
C ALA A 398 -9.37 15.80 -32.12
N ALA A 399 -8.26 16.28 -32.68
CA ALA A 399 -7.49 17.36 -32.10
C ALA A 399 -8.25 18.70 -32.06
N GLY A 400 -9.09 18.97 -33.06
CA GLY A 400 -9.94 20.16 -33.14
C GLY A 400 -11.25 20.08 -32.34
N HIS A 401 -11.57 18.93 -31.74
CA HIS A 401 -12.78 18.76 -30.94
C HIS A 401 -12.79 19.71 -29.72
N ARG A 402 -13.95 20.27 -29.35
CA ARG A 402 -14.07 21.28 -28.27
C ARG A 402 -13.50 20.82 -26.92
N GLN A 403 -13.55 19.51 -26.65
CA GLN A 403 -13.05 18.91 -25.41
C GLN A 403 -11.60 18.41 -25.50
N SER A 404 -10.96 18.56 -26.66
CA SER A 404 -9.57 18.15 -26.87
C SER A 404 -8.62 19.02 -26.05
N LYS A 405 -7.71 18.37 -25.33
CA LYS A 405 -6.56 19.00 -24.67
C LYS A 405 -5.29 18.89 -25.50
N TRP A 406 -5.40 18.40 -26.73
CA TRP A 406 -4.28 18.31 -27.64
C TRP A 406 -4.00 19.66 -28.27
N LYS A 407 -2.71 19.99 -28.41
CA LYS A 407 -2.24 21.15 -29.14
C LYS A 407 -1.45 20.67 -30.34
N MET A 408 -1.98 20.90 -31.53
CA MET A 408 -1.30 20.57 -32.78
C MET A 408 -0.08 21.47 -32.95
N VAL A 409 1.05 20.86 -33.28
CA VAL A 409 2.29 21.53 -33.66
C VAL A 409 2.46 21.35 -35.16
N THR A 410 2.75 22.44 -35.88
CA THR A 410 2.77 22.47 -37.34
C THR A 410 4.11 22.04 -37.93
N THR A 411 5.21 22.24 -37.21
CA THR A 411 6.58 21.97 -37.67
C THR A 411 7.30 20.98 -36.75
N TRP A 412 8.26 20.26 -37.31
CA TRP A 412 9.04 19.27 -36.58
C TRP A 412 9.97 19.94 -35.56
N GLU A 413 10.53 21.09 -35.91
CA GLU A 413 11.44 21.87 -35.08
C GLU A 413 10.74 22.33 -33.80
N SER A 414 9.55 22.93 -33.92
CA SER A 414 8.74 23.33 -32.77
C SER A 414 8.31 22.14 -31.91
N PHE A 415 8.14 20.95 -32.50
CA PHE A 415 7.87 19.73 -31.74
C PHE A 415 9.08 19.31 -30.90
N LEU A 416 10.29 19.35 -31.47
CA LEU A 416 11.53 19.05 -30.76
C LEU A 416 11.82 20.03 -29.62
N GLU A 417 11.59 21.32 -29.83
CA GLU A 417 11.70 22.34 -28.77
C GLU A 417 10.77 22.04 -27.60
N ARG A 418 9.52 21.68 -27.88
CA ARG A 418 8.53 21.30 -26.84
C ARG A 418 8.94 20.04 -26.10
N LEU A 419 9.50 19.06 -26.80
CA LEU A 419 10.02 17.84 -26.21
C LEU A 419 11.19 18.12 -25.24
N GLU A 420 12.03 19.12 -25.54
CA GLU A 420 13.13 19.54 -24.66
C GLU A 420 12.68 20.34 -23.44
N GLN A 421 11.65 21.16 -23.59
CA GLN A 421 11.06 21.91 -22.47
C GLN A 421 10.38 20.99 -21.46
N GLU A 422 9.82 19.86 -21.91
CA GLU A 422 9.01 18.95 -21.10
C GLU A 422 9.81 17.77 -20.50
N LYS A 423 11.15 17.89 -20.38
CA LYS A 423 12.06 16.82 -19.87
C LYS A 423 11.44 16.04 -18.69
N GLY A 424 11.02 14.80 -18.96
CA GLY A 424 10.46 13.86 -17.98
C GLY A 424 8.94 13.66 -18.04
N LYS A 425 8.18 14.52 -18.74
CA LYS A 425 6.74 14.37 -18.91
C LYS A 425 6.44 13.77 -20.29
N LYS A 426 5.64 12.69 -20.33
CA LYS A 426 5.18 12.04 -21.59
C LYS A 426 4.11 12.89 -22.30
N THR A 427 4.36 14.18 -22.50
CA THR A 427 3.40 15.19 -22.97
C THR A 427 3.52 15.48 -24.46
N ALA A 428 4.57 15.03 -25.15
CA ALA A 428 4.74 15.21 -26.59
C ALA A 428 4.58 13.88 -27.34
N LEU A 429 3.81 13.88 -28.44
CA LEU A 429 3.58 12.72 -29.30
C LEU A 429 3.68 13.11 -30.77
N ALA A 430 4.36 12.29 -31.57
CA ALA A 430 4.48 12.50 -33.01
C ALA A 430 4.01 11.26 -33.76
N LEU A 431 3.19 11.45 -34.78
CA LEU A 431 2.91 10.45 -35.80
C LEU A 431 3.67 10.82 -37.08
N THR A 432 4.58 9.94 -37.48
CA THR A 432 5.48 10.16 -38.61
C THR A 432 5.83 8.84 -39.27
N VAL A 433 6.35 8.89 -40.50
CA VAL A 433 6.91 7.71 -41.17
C VAL A 433 8.26 7.32 -40.53
N PRO A 434 8.62 6.02 -40.45
CA PRO A 434 9.82 5.56 -39.74
C PRO A 434 11.14 6.20 -40.18
N GLU A 435 11.23 6.61 -41.44
CA GLU A 435 12.43 7.20 -42.06
C GLU A 435 12.81 8.55 -41.43
N ILE A 436 11.83 9.38 -41.06
CA ILE A 436 12.05 10.71 -40.47
C ILE A 436 12.61 10.61 -39.04
N VAL A 437 12.15 9.61 -38.28
CA VAL A 437 12.64 9.37 -36.91
C VAL A 437 14.13 9.05 -36.90
N ARG A 438 14.61 8.28 -37.89
CA ARG A 438 16.03 7.92 -38.02
C ARG A 438 16.91 9.13 -38.30
N ASN A 439 16.50 10.00 -39.21
CA ASN A 439 17.26 11.20 -39.59
C ASN A 439 17.27 12.27 -38.48
N GLY A 440 16.14 12.46 -37.78
CA GLY A 440 16.05 13.41 -36.67
C GLY A 440 16.88 13.01 -35.43
N ILE A 441 17.00 11.71 -35.14
CA ILE A 441 17.83 11.21 -34.03
C ILE A 441 19.33 11.29 -34.39
N GLN A 442 19.70 11.06 -35.65
CA GLN A 442 21.09 11.14 -36.10
C GLN A 442 21.66 12.57 -36.01
N HIS A 443 20.90 13.59 -36.40
CA HIS A 443 21.32 14.99 -36.25
C HIS A 443 21.53 15.42 -34.78
N ARG A 444 20.83 14.81 -33.83
CA ARG A 444 21.03 15.06 -32.39
C ARG A 444 22.29 14.42 -31.82
N ARG A 445 22.74 13.29 -32.37
CA ARG A 445 24.01 12.65 -31.94
C ARG A 445 25.23 13.41 -32.47
N SER A 446 25.13 14.04 -33.64
CA SER A 446 26.21 14.85 -34.19
C SER A 446 26.36 16.24 -33.54
N GLY A 447 25.29 16.78 -32.93
CA GLY A 447 25.31 18.14 -32.34
C GLY A 447 25.65 18.23 -30.85
N ARG A 448 25.83 17.11 -30.13
CA ARG A 448 26.24 17.09 -28.70
C ARG A 448 27.72 16.75 -28.48
N GLY A 449 28.50 16.69 -29.56
CA GLY A 449 29.96 16.44 -29.53
C GLY A 449 30.79 17.67 -29.93
N GLY A 450 30.23 18.87 -29.82
CA GLY A 450 30.92 20.15 -30.03
C GLY A 450 30.93 20.98 -28.76
#